data_AF-A0A4Q3Y2E8-F1
#
_entry.id   AF-A0A4Q3Y2E8-F1
#
_cell.length_a   1.000
_cell.length_b   1.000
_cell.length_c   1.000
_cell.angle_alpha   90.00
_cell.angle_beta   90.00
_cell.angle_gamma   90.00
#
_symmetry.space_group_name_H-M   'P 1'
#
loop_
_entity.id
_entity.type
_entity.pdbx_description
1 polymer ?
#
loop_
_entity_poly.entity_id
_entity_poly.type
_entity_poly.pdbx_seq_one_letter_code
_entity_poly.pdbx_strand_id
1 'polypeptide(L)'
;MGGNPRYRLWTRDNWQGYAPTIGRMLDHGWSFTIHCSSCRLGLVVDHHKIVRVKGRDWSPWGKSASCPAIGCLGRMRLKAYAPGPNEFIGI
;
A
#
# COMPACT_ATOMS: atom_id res chain seq x y z
N MET A 1 -1.66 21.96 6.87
CA MET A 1 -1.09 20.62 6.60
C MET A 1 0.36 20.80 6.20
N GLY A 2 1.29 20.76 7.16
CA GLY A 2 2.73 20.87 6.90
C GLY A 2 3.30 19.46 6.71
N GLY A 3 3.48 19.03 5.46
CA GLY A 3 4.21 17.79 5.19
C GLY A 3 5.65 17.95 5.68
N ASN A 4 6.15 16.99 6.46
CA ASN A 4 7.55 17.01 6.90
C ASN A 4 8.44 16.95 5.64
N PRO A 5 9.27 17.97 5.36
CA PRO A 5 10.06 18.03 4.12
C PRO A 5 11.04 16.86 3.97
N ARG A 6 11.31 16.14 5.08
CA ARG A 6 12.15 14.93 5.08
C ARG A 6 11.53 13.73 4.36
N TYR A 7 10.21 13.68 4.18
CA TYR A 7 9.57 12.52 3.55
C TYR A 7 10.03 12.28 2.11
N ARG A 8 10.41 13.33 1.37
CA ARG A 8 10.99 13.22 0.02
C ARG A 8 12.33 12.47 -0.02
N LEU A 9 13.03 12.39 1.11
CA LEU A 9 14.31 11.70 1.26
C LEU A 9 14.14 10.28 1.83
N TRP A 10 12.90 9.86 2.12
CA TRP A 10 12.66 8.57 2.75
C TRP A 10 12.71 7.44 1.72
N THR A 11 13.59 6.49 1.97
CA THR A 11 13.63 5.22 1.26
C THR A 11 12.46 4.33 1.70
N ARG A 12 12.24 3.23 0.97
CA ARG A 12 11.25 2.21 1.32
C ARG A 12 11.43 1.71 2.77
N ASP A 13 12.66 1.48 3.21
CA ASP A 13 12.96 1.02 4.57
C ASP A 13 12.52 2.01 5.65
N ASN A 14 12.69 3.32 5.42
CA ASN A 14 12.22 4.36 6.35
C ASN A 14 10.69 4.32 6.48
N TRP A 15 9.98 4.16 5.35
CA TRP A 15 8.53 4.03 5.35
C TRP A 15 8.07 2.75 6.04
N GLN A 16 8.78 1.64 5.82
CA GLN A 16 8.51 0.38 6.50
C GLN A 16 8.77 0.46 8.01
N GLY A 17 9.79 1.20 8.45
CA GLY A 17 10.02 1.47 9.87
C GLY A 17 8.95 2.37 10.50
N TYR A 18 8.46 3.36 9.76
CA TYR A 18 7.41 4.27 10.22
C TYR A 18 6.05 3.57 10.35
N ALA A 19 5.68 2.79 9.34
CA ALA A 19 4.43 2.06 9.27
C ALA A 19 4.65 0.59 8.88
N PRO A 20 5.11 -0.27 9.81
CA PRO A 20 5.45 -1.66 9.50
C PRO A 20 4.24 -2.55 9.25
N THR A 21 3.09 -2.19 9.83
CA THR A 21 1.84 -2.96 9.79
C THR A 21 0.72 -2.15 9.17
N ILE A 22 -0.30 -2.84 8.65
CA ILE A 22 -1.49 -2.17 8.12
C ILE A 22 -2.19 -1.34 9.20
N GLY A 23 -2.20 -1.80 10.46
CA GLY A 23 -2.76 -1.04 11.59
C GLY A 23 -2.12 0.34 11.72
N ARG A 24 -0.78 0.41 11.74
CA ARG A 24 -0.04 1.68 11.79
C ARG A 24 -0.34 2.56 10.58
N MET A 25 -0.38 1.98 9.38
CA MET A 25 -0.70 2.71 8.15
C MET A 25 -2.09 3.37 8.23
N LEU A 26 -3.08 2.67 8.81
CA LEU A 26 -4.43 3.20 9.00
C LEU A 26 -4.50 4.29 10.06
N ASP A 27 -3.77 4.13 11.17
CA ASP A 27 -3.68 5.17 12.19
C ASP A 27 -3.05 6.46 11.61
N HIS A 28 -2.23 6.34 10.55
CA HIS A 28 -1.68 7.45 9.78
C HIS A 28 -2.55 7.90 8.58
N GLY A 29 -3.71 7.29 8.35
CA GLY A 29 -4.64 7.65 7.28
C GLY A 29 -4.21 7.21 5.87
N TRP A 30 -3.37 6.18 5.75
CA TRP A 30 -2.87 5.74 4.45
C TRP A 30 -3.95 5.03 3.64
N SER A 31 -3.92 5.24 2.32
CA SER A 31 -4.81 4.55 1.37
C SER A 31 -4.03 3.56 0.53
N PHE A 32 -4.67 2.49 0.05
CA PHE A 32 -3.99 1.45 -0.71
C PHE A 32 -4.61 1.28 -2.09
N THR A 33 -3.77 1.11 -3.09
CA THR A 33 -4.17 0.80 -4.46
C THR A 33 -3.32 -0.36 -4.97
N ILE A 34 -3.92 -1.25 -5.74
CA ILE A 34 -3.21 -2.30 -6.46
C ILE A 34 -3.30 -2.04 -7.96
N HIS A 35 -2.23 -2.34 -8.67
CA HIS A 35 -2.19 -2.24 -10.12
C HIS A 35 -1.57 -3.50 -10.72
N CYS A 36 -2.20 -4.05 -11.75
CA CYS A 36 -1.63 -5.15 -12.53
C CYS A 36 -0.73 -4.60 -13.64
N SER A 37 0.51 -5.06 -13.71
CA SER A 37 1.43 -4.64 -14.78
C SER A 37 1.06 -5.20 -16.16
N SER A 38 0.29 -6.30 -16.22
CA SER A 38 -0.05 -6.98 -17.47
C SER A 38 -1.32 -6.40 -18.11
N CYS A 39 -2.43 -6.34 -17.37
CA CYS A 39 -3.71 -5.84 -17.90
C CYS A 39 -4.00 -4.38 -17.53
N ARG A 40 -3.09 -3.71 -16.80
CA ARG A 40 -3.25 -2.33 -16.31
C ARG A 40 -4.47 -2.08 -15.42
N LEU A 41 -5.09 -3.14 -14.91
CA LEU A 41 -6.21 -3.03 -13.97
C LEU A 41 -5.73 -2.39 -12.68
N GLY A 42 -6.33 -1.26 -12.31
CA GLY A 42 -6.16 -0.59 -11.03
C GLY A 42 -7.37 -0.82 -10.13
N LEU A 43 -7.15 -1.21 -8.88
CA LEU A 43 -8.21 -1.35 -7.89
C LEU A 43 -7.83 -0.59 -6.62
N VAL A 44 -8.82 0.07 -6.03
CA VAL A 44 -8.67 0.62 -4.67
C VAL A 44 -8.87 -0.52 -3.69
N VAL A 45 -7.93 -0.65 -2.76
CA VAL A 45 -7.96 -1.70 -1.75
C VAL A 45 -8.71 -1.19 -0.53
N ASP A 46 -9.78 -1.89 -0.17
CA ASP A 46 -10.46 -1.71 1.10
C ASP A 46 -9.59 -2.31 2.22
N HIS A 47 -8.95 -1.42 2.97
CA HIS A 47 -8.10 -1.78 4.08
C HIS A 47 -8.87 -2.36 5.27
N HIS A 48 -10.14 -1.99 5.48
CA HIS A 48 -10.96 -2.57 6.54
C HIS A 48 -11.20 -4.06 6.25
N LYS A 49 -11.41 -4.40 4.98
CA LYS A 49 -11.51 -5.81 4.56
C LYS A 49 -10.21 -6.56 4.81
N ILE A 50 -9.05 -5.98 4.51
CA ILE A 50 -7.76 -6.63 4.81
C ILE A 50 -7.58 -6.85 6.31
N VAL A 51 -7.82 -5.81 7.12
CA VAL A 51 -7.72 -5.91 8.58
C VAL A 51 -8.65 -6.98 9.14
N ARG A 52 -9.89 -7.09 8.61
CA ARG A 52 -10.84 -8.11 9.04
C ARG A 52 -10.40 -9.53 8.69
N VAL A 53 -9.73 -9.71 7.56
CA VAL A 53 -9.30 -11.05 7.07
C VAL A 53 -7.93 -11.46 7.60
N LYS A 54 -6.99 -10.52 7.73
CA LYS A 54 -5.57 -10.79 8.06
C LYS A 54 -5.15 -10.30 9.45
N GLY A 55 -5.93 -9.41 10.07
CA GLY A 55 -5.56 -8.73 11.31
C GLY A 55 -4.81 -7.41 11.09
N ARG A 56 -4.74 -6.58 12.14
CA ARG A 56 -4.04 -5.27 12.13
C ARG A 56 -2.52 -5.40 12.11
N ASP A 57 -1.99 -6.51 12.60
CA ASP A 57 -0.54 -6.79 12.66
C ASP A 57 0.03 -7.28 11.33
N TRP A 58 -0.83 -7.50 10.33
CA TRP A 58 -0.39 -7.93 9.02
C TRP A 58 0.42 -6.84 8.31
N SER A 59 1.58 -7.23 7.77
CA SER A 59 2.48 -6.34 7.05
C SER A 59 2.24 -6.43 5.53
N PRO A 60 1.85 -5.33 4.87
CA PRO A 60 1.59 -5.31 3.43
C PRO A 60 2.85 -5.21 2.57
N TRP A 61 4.01 -4.92 3.19
CA TRP A 61 5.29 -4.76 2.51
C TRP A 61 5.76 -6.04 1.82
N GLY A 62 6.14 -5.92 0.56
CA GLY A 62 6.67 -6.98 -0.29
C GLY A 62 5.60 -7.97 -0.75
N LYS A 63 4.32 -7.67 -0.51
CA LYS A 63 3.22 -8.57 -0.85
C LYS A 63 2.68 -8.23 -2.24
N SER A 64 2.46 -9.29 -3.02
CA SER A 64 1.78 -9.21 -4.30
C SER A 64 0.62 -10.20 -4.33
N ALA A 65 -0.39 -9.89 -5.13
CA ALA A 65 -1.55 -10.75 -5.33
C ALA A 65 -1.68 -11.11 -6.81
N SER A 66 -2.35 -12.23 -7.10
CA SER A 66 -2.72 -12.57 -8.49
C SER A 66 -3.80 -11.62 -8.99
N CYS A 67 -3.74 -11.27 -10.27
CA CYS A 67 -4.77 -10.44 -10.89
C CYS A 67 -6.13 -11.19 -10.87
N PRO A 68 -7.23 -10.56 -10.43
CA PRO A 68 -8.56 -11.16 -10.47
C PRO A 68 -9.22 -11.06 -11.86
N ALA A 69 -8.60 -10.38 -12.83
CA ALA A 69 -9.15 -10.27 -14.17
C ALA A 69 -9.14 -11.63 -14.88
N ILE A 70 -10.29 -11.99 -15.46
CA ILE A 70 -10.48 -13.25 -16.19
C ILE A 70 -9.46 -13.32 -17.33
N GLY A 71 -8.67 -14.40 -17.36
CA GLY A 71 -7.63 -14.62 -18.38
C GLY A 71 -6.31 -13.87 -18.14
N CYS A 72 -6.16 -13.11 -17.05
CA CYS A 72 -4.90 -12.44 -16.73
C CYS A 72 -4.06 -13.24 -15.72
N LEU A 73 -2.88 -13.69 -16.14
CA LEU A 73 -1.88 -14.33 -15.27
C LEU A 73 -0.92 -13.31 -14.62
N GLY A 74 -1.22 -12.02 -14.73
CA GLY A 74 -0.40 -10.95 -14.20
C GLY A 74 -0.40 -10.86 -12.68
N ARG A 75 0.58 -10.16 -12.12
CA ARG A 75 0.65 -9.85 -10.69
C ARG A 75 0.22 -8.42 -10.41
N MET A 76 -0.61 -8.29 -9.38
CA MET A 76 -1.00 -7.03 -8.77
C MET A 76 0.12 -6.57 -7.84
N ARG A 77 0.65 -5.38 -8.10
CA ARG A 77 1.61 -4.68 -7.22
C ARG A 77 0.85 -3.68 -6.36
N LEU A 78 1.12 -3.72 -5.07
CA LEU A 78 0.50 -2.84 -4.09
C LEU A 78 1.27 -1.51 -4.03
N LYS A 79 0.51 -0.43 -3.91
CA LYS A 79 0.99 0.93 -3.68
C LYS A 79 0.20 1.49 -2.51
N ALA A 80 0.91 2.03 -1.52
CA ALA A 80 0.29 2.81 -0.48
C ALA A 80 0.44 4.29 -0.79
N TYR A 81 -0.61 5.05 -0.53
CA TYR A 81 -0.62 6.50 -0.58
C TYR A 81 -0.50 7.03 0.84
N ALA A 82 0.59 7.75 1.10
CA ALA A 82 0.84 8.40 2.38
C ALA A 82 0.34 9.85 2.30
N PRO A 83 -0.69 10.24 3.08
CA PRO A 83 -1.27 11.59 3.02
C PRO A 83 -0.34 12.67 3.56
N GLY A 84 0.54 12.34 4.52
CA GLY A 84 1.54 13.27 5.06
C GLY A 84 2.45 13.89 3.99
N PRO A 85 3.11 13.08 3.14
CA PRO A 85 3.89 13.57 2.00
C PRO A 85 3.09 13.80 0.71
N ASN A 86 1.82 13.38 0.64
CA ASN A 86 1.01 13.37 -0.58
C ASN A 86 1.69 12.57 -1.72
N GLU A 87 2.19 11.37 -1.42
CA GLU A 87 2.98 10.56 -2.36
C GLU A 87 2.56 9.08 -2.34
N PHE A 88 2.67 8.41 -3.49
CA PHE A 88 2.46 6.97 -3.64
C PHE A 88 3.77 6.22 -3.46
N ILE A 89 3.83 5.36 -2.46
CA ILE A 89 4.96 4.50 -2.12
C ILE A 89 4.66 3.09 -2.62
N GLY A 90 5.58 2.51 -3.38
CA GLY A 90 5.53 1.10 -3.73
C GLY A 90 5.86 0.25 -2.50
N ILE A 91 4.93 -0.61 -2.10
CA ILE A 91 5.09 -1.45 -0.90
C ILE A 91 5.27 -2.91 -1.25
#